data_AF-A0AAW0KGB5-F1
#
_entry.id   AF-A0AAW0KGB5-F1
#
_cell.length_a   1.000
_cell.length_b   1.000
_cell.length_c   1.000
_cell.angle_alpha   90.00
_cell.angle_beta   90.00
_cell.angle_gamma   90.00
#
_symmetry.space_group_name_H-M   'P 1'
#
loop_
_entity.id
_entity.type
_entity.pdbx_description
1 polymer ?
#
loop_
_entity_poly.entity_id
_entity_poly.type
_entity_poly.pdbx_seq_one_letter_code
_entity_poly.pdbx_strand_id
1 'polypeptide(L)'
;MKELVEKSFFILFSIFVICQSVLASKKSLRNKEPCKLLELYYHDILFDGTDLANAASAQVTNKTTFDLMAAEARDLLVVGGTGDFFMTKGIATIQTDTKQGIKYFRLKMDIKLYECY
;
A
#
# COMPACT_ATOMS: atom_id res chain seq x y z
N MET A 1 17.28 -18.34 -57.48
CA MET A 1 16.21 -18.84 -56.59
C MET A 1 16.72 -19.31 -55.23
N LYS A 2 17.79 -20.11 -55.15
CA LYS A 2 18.36 -20.60 -53.87
C LYS A 2 18.79 -19.49 -52.90
N GLU A 3 19.51 -18.47 -53.40
CA GLU A 3 19.92 -17.28 -52.63
C GLU A 3 18.76 -16.46 -52.04
N LEU A 4 17.63 -16.41 -52.76
CA LEU A 4 16.42 -15.69 -52.32
C LEU A 4 15.68 -16.45 -51.22
N VAL A 5 15.69 -17.78 -51.31
CA VAL A 5 15.12 -18.69 -50.29
C VAL A 5 15.95 -18.63 -49.00
N GLU A 6 17.27 -18.59 -49.12
CA GLU A 6 18.18 -18.50 -47.97
C GLU A 6 18.05 -17.16 -47.22
N LYS A 7 18.06 -16.04 -47.95
CA LYS A 7 17.83 -14.71 -47.36
C LYS A 7 16.45 -14.60 -46.71
N SER A 8 15.42 -15.21 -47.31
CA SER A 8 14.09 -15.28 -46.72
C SER A 8 14.10 -16.04 -45.39
N PHE A 9 14.88 -17.12 -45.29
CA PHE A 9 15.03 -17.89 -44.06
C PHE A 9 15.73 -17.11 -42.94
N PHE A 10 16.79 -16.36 -43.28
CA PHE A 10 17.49 -15.49 -42.33
C PHE A 10 16.61 -14.34 -41.81
N ILE A 11 15.77 -13.77 -42.67
CA ILE A 11 14.81 -12.72 -42.27
C ILE A 11 13.74 -13.31 -41.33
N LEU A 12 13.19 -14.48 -41.66
CA LEU A 12 12.22 -15.17 -40.81
C LEU A 12 12.79 -15.54 -39.43
N PHE A 13 14.03 -16.02 -39.38
CA PHE A 13 14.71 -16.34 -38.13
C PHE A 13 14.92 -15.09 -37.26
N SER A 14 15.32 -13.98 -37.88
CA SER A 14 15.51 -12.70 -37.19
C SER A 14 14.19 -12.18 -36.59
N ILE A 15 13.08 -12.29 -37.31
CA ILE A 15 11.73 -11.92 -36.82
C ILE A 15 11.32 -12.82 -35.63
N PHE A 16 11.56 -14.12 -35.72
CA PHE A 16 11.23 -15.07 -34.66
C PHE A 16 11.98 -14.75 -33.34
N VAL A 17 13.26 -14.38 -33.43
CA VAL A 17 14.08 -13.97 -32.27
C VAL A 17 13.56 -12.68 -31.63
N ILE A 18 13.12 -11.71 -32.43
CA ILE A 18 12.54 -10.44 -31.93
C ILE A 18 11.16 -10.67 -31.27
N CYS A 19 10.36 -11.63 -31.72
CA CYS A 19 9.06 -11.93 -31.09
C CYS A 19 9.18 -12.44 -29.64
N GLN A 20 10.25 -13.17 -29.30
CA GLN A 20 10.44 -13.73 -27.95
C GLN A 20 10.74 -12.64 -26.91
N SER A 21 11.42 -11.55 -27.30
CA SER A 21 11.74 -10.45 -26.37
C SER A 21 10.51 -9.61 -26.00
N VAL A 22 9.55 -9.46 -26.92
CA VAL A 22 8.27 -8.75 -26.65
C VAL A 22 7.39 -9.52 -25.66
N LEU A 23 7.45 -10.86 -25.67
CA LEU A 23 6.67 -11.70 -24.75
C LEU A 23 7.25 -11.70 -23.33
N ALA A 24 8.58 -11.67 -23.20
CA ALA A 24 9.27 -11.61 -21.91
C ALA A 24 9.08 -10.27 -21.17
N SER A 25 8.83 -9.18 -21.91
CA SER A 25 8.55 -7.85 -21.33
C SER A 25 7.13 -7.70 -20.77
N LYS A 26 6.21 -8.61 -21.12
CA LYS A 26 4.91 -8.71 -20.42
C LYS A 26 5.05 -9.45 -19.10
N LYS A 27 5.98 -9.04 -18.24
CA LYS A 27 5.80 -9.28 -16.81
C LYS A 27 4.63 -8.40 -16.42
N SER A 28 3.45 -8.98 -16.57
CA SER A 28 2.18 -8.36 -16.21
C SER A 28 2.40 -7.65 -14.88
N LEU A 29 2.23 -6.33 -14.86
CA LEU A 29 1.69 -5.65 -13.70
C LEU A 29 0.30 -6.28 -13.47
N ARG A 30 0.28 -7.56 -13.09
CA ARG A 30 -0.88 -8.15 -12.44
C ARG A 30 -0.97 -7.28 -11.22
N ASN A 31 -2.02 -6.46 -11.15
CA ASN A 31 -2.47 -5.97 -9.86
C ASN A 31 -2.58 -7.22 -9.00
N LYS A 32 -1.59 -7.41 -8.13
CA LYS A 32 -1.51 -8.59 -7.28
C LYS A 32 -2.73 -8.47 -6.39
N GLU A 33 -3.66 -9.41 -6.48
CA GLU A 33 -4.79 -9.40 -5.56
C GLU A 33 -4.24 -9.59 -4.13
N PRO A 34 -4.75 -8.86 -3.14
CA PRO A 34 -4.28 -9.01 -1.78
C PRO A 34 -4.59 -10.44 -1.30
N CYS A 35 -3.61 -11.09 -0.68
CA CYS A 35 -3.78 -12.41 -0.07
C CYS A 35 -4.62 -12.36 1.21
N LYS A 36 -4.65 -11.20 1.88
CA LYS A 36 -5.47 -10.97 3.07
C LYS A 36 -5.92 -9.53 3.13
N LEU A 37 -7.19 -9.34 3.51
CA LEU A 37 -7.85 -8.06 3.72
C LEU A 37 -8.27 -7.99 5.18
N LEU A 38 -7.92 -6.90 5.87
CA LEU A 38 -8.33 -6.65 7.25
C LEU A 38 -8.94 -5.27 7.36
N GLU A 39 -10.11 -5.20 7.99
CA GLU A 39 -10.75 -3.94 8.35
C GLU A 39 -10.66 -3.79 9.87
N LEU A 40 -9.92 -2.78 10.32
CA LEU A 40 -9.72 -2.49 11.74
C LEU A 40 -10.27 -1.10 12.05
N TYR A 41 -10.80 -0.95 13.26
CA TYR A 41 -11.26 0.34 13.78
C TYR A 41 -10.44 0.68 15.02
N TYR A 42 -9.57 1.66 14.90
CA TYR A 42 -8.81 2.21 16.02
C TYR A 42 -9.62 3.36 16.64
N HIS A 43 -9.88 3.28 17.94
CA HIS A 43 -10.59 4.32 18.67
C HIS A 43 -9.71 4.85 19.80
N ASP A 44 -9.67 6.17 19.96
CA ASP A 44 -8.89 6.79 21.04
C ASP A 44 -9.52 8.11 21.49
N ILE A 45 -9.22 8.48 22.73
CA ILE A 45 -9.72 9.68 23.39
C ILE A 45 -8.58 10.70 23.36
N LEU A 46 -8.66 11.68 22.45
CA LEU A 46 -7.69 12.77 22.44
C LEU A 46 -7.92 13.63 23.70
N PHE A 47 -6.83 13.96 24.38
CA PHE A 47 -6.88 14.68 25.65
C PHE A 47 -7.29 16.14 25.42
N ASP A 48 -8.30 16.62 26.16
CA ASP A 48 -8.94 17.95 26.03
C ASP A 48 -8.04 19.12 26.53
N GLY A 49 -6.79 18.83 26.92
CA GLY A 49 -5.84 19.84 27.42
C GLY A 49 -6.21 20.47 28.78
N THR A 50 -7.34 20.08 29.38
CA THR A 50 -7.82 20.64 30.66
C THR A 50 -6.98 20.22 31.87
N ASP A 51 -6.30 19.07 31.78
CA ASP A 51 -5.45 18.52 32.83
C ASP A 51 -3.97 18.48 32.39
N LEU A 52 -3.44 19.64 31.98
CA LEU A 52 -2.06 19.82 31.49
C LEU A 52 -0.99 19.27 32.45
N ALA A 53 -1.31 19.15 33.74
CA ALA A 53 -0.43 18.62 34.78
C ALA A 53 -0.28 17.08 34.76
N ASN A 54 -1.21 16.34 34.16
CA ASN A 54 -1.29 14.88 34.32
C ASN A 54 -1.03 14.08 33.03
N ALA A 55 -1.05 14.73 31.86
CA ALA A 55 -0.95 14.02 30.58
C ALA A 55 0.44 14.12 29.96
N ALA A 56 1.19 13.01 30.02
CA ALA A 56 2.41 12.79 29.21
C ALA A 56 2.15 12.81 27.69
N SER A 57 0.87 12.73 27.27
CA SER A 57 0.46 12.71 25.86
C SER A 57 0.09 14.08 25.27
N ALA A 58 0.02 15.15 26.09
CA ALA A 58 -0.47 16.45 25.64
C ALA A 58 0.53 17.26 24.78
N GLN A 59 1.78 16.81 24.67
CA GLN A 59 2.86 17.64 24.11
C GLN A 59 2.97 17.64 22.58
N VAL A 60 2.04 17.04 21.83
CA VAL A 60 2.17 16.93 20.35
C VAL A 60 0.91 17.30 19.59
N THR A 61 0.33 18.47 19.90
CA THR A 61 -0.58 19.17 18.97
C THR A 61 0.09 20.42 18.43
N ASN A 62 1.18 20.23 17.69
CA ASN A 62 1.65 21.27 16.78
C ASN A 62 0.69 21.29 15.57
N LYS A 63 0.31 22.48 15.11
CA LYS A 63 -0.73 22.72 14.09
C LYS A 63 -0.60 21.83 12.83
N THR A 64 0.63 21.46 12.50
CA THR A 64 0.98 20.52 11.42
C THR A 64 0.44 19.10 11.62
N THR A 65 0.40 18.57 12.85
CA THR A 65 -0.12 17.22 13.16
C THR A 65 -1.64 17.13 12.92
N PHE A 66 -2.37 18.22 13.17
CA PHE A 66 -3.81 18.27 12.94
C PHE A 66 -4.16 18.37 11.44
N ASP A 67 -3.35 19.10 10.67
CA ASP A 67 -3.45 19.11 9.21
C ASP A 67 -3.10 17.75 8.59
N LEU A 68 -2.23 16.96 9.24
CA LEU A 68 -2.02 15.57 8.84
C LEU A 68 -3.29 14.72 9.06
N MET A 69 -4.09 15.03 10.07
CA MET A 69 -5.39 14.40 10.33
C MET A 69 -6.53 14.97 9.47
N ALA A 70 -6.28 16.03 8.68
CA ALA A 70 -7.28 16.64 7.79
C ALA A 70 -7.30 16.02 6.38
N ALA A 71 -6.34 15.15 6.04
CA ALA A 71 -6.40 14.36 4.81
C ALA A 71 -7.34 13.16 5.01
N GLU A 72 -8.31 13.04 4.11
CA GLU A 72 -9.44 12.10 4.17
C GLU A 72 -9.01 10.62 4.21
N ALA A 73 -7.91 10.27 3.56
CA ALA A 73 -7.32 8.93 3.55
C ALA A 73 -5.80 8.99 3.35
N ARG A 74 -5.04 8.11 4.01
CA ARG A 74 -3.59 7.98 3.81
C ARG A 74 -3.16 6.53 3.75
N ASP A 75 -2.31 6.22 2.79
CA ASP A 75 -1.72 4.90 2.63
C ASP A 75 -0.37 4.82 3.35
N LEU A 76 -0.24 3.86 4.26
CA LEU A 76 1.00 3.49 4.92
C LEU A 76 1.48 2.13 4.41
N LEU A 77 2.79 1.96 4.30
CA LEU A 77 3.39 0.69 3.91
C LEU A 77 3.49 -0.24 5.13
N VAL A 78 2.95 -1.45 5.01
CA VAL A 78 3.14 -2.52 5.98
C VAL A 78 4.46 -3.21 5.66
N VAL A 79 5.47 -2.97 6.48
CA VAL A 79 6.85 -3.44 6.27
C VAL A 79 7.11 -4.86 6.77
N GLY A 80 6.26 -5.36 7.68
CA GLY A 80 6.43 -6.65 8.32
C GLY A 80 5.35 -6.91 9.37
N GLY A 81 5.20 -8.17 9.77
CA GLY A 81 4.38 -8.59 10.90
C GLY A 81 5.01 -9.75 11.66
N THR A 82 4.41 -10.11 12.78
CA THR A 82 4.79 -11.26 13.62
C THR A 82 3.57 -12.14 13.89
N GLY A 83 3.76 -13.35 14.43
CA GLY A 83 2.66 -14.30 14.67
C GLY A 83 1.97 -14.72 13.36
N ASP A 84 0.64 -14.66 13.33
CA ASP A 84 -0.18 -15.01 12.16
C ASP A 84 0.06 -14.12 10.92
N PHE A 85 0.82 -13.04 11.09
CA PHE A 85 1.20 -12.11 10.02
C PHE A 85 2.72 -12.07 9.82
N PHE A 86 3.45 -13.12 10.22
CA PHE A 86 4.89 -13.19 10.10
C PHE A 86 5.36 -12.88 8.67
N MET A 87 6.31 -11.93 8.56
CA MET A 87 6.90 -11.50 7.28
C MET A 87 5.91 -10.94 6.25
N THR A 88 4.68 -10.61 6.65
CA THR A 88 3.69 -10.05 5.72
C THR A 88 4.06 -8.64 5.28
N LYS A 89 3.77 -8.31 4.01
CA LYS A 89 3.91 -6.95 3.47
C LYS A 89 2.67 -6.50 2.75
N GLY A 90 2.38 -5.21 2.80
CA GLY A 90 1.12 -4.68 2.33
C GLY A 90 1.01 -3.17 2.38
N ILE A 91 -0.21 -2.69 2.25
CA ILE A 91 -0.59 -1.28 2.34
C ILE A 91 -1.74 -1.17 3.34
N ALA A 92 -1.66 -0.21 4.25
CA ALA A 92 -2.69 0.12 5.22
C ALA A 92 -3.24 1.52 4.92
N THR A 93 -4.49 1.59 4.48
CA THR A 93 -5.18 2.86 4.24
C THR A 93 -5.89 3.29 5.52
N ILE A 94 -5.48 4.42 6.08
CA ILE A 94 -6.07 5.01 7.29
C ILE A 94 -7.02 6.12 6.87
N GLN A 95 -8.27 6.04 7.31
CA GLN A 95 -9.32 7.02 7.10
C GLN A 95 -9.89 7.46 8.44
N THR A 96 -10.23 8.73 8.57
CA THR A 96 -10.98 9.14 9.77
C THR A 96 -12.46 8.88 9.55
N ASP A 97 -13.04 8.02 10.39
CA ASP A 97 -14.44 7.63 10.29
C ASP A 97 -15.33 8.60 11.10
N THR A 98 -14.98 8.87 12.36
CA THR A 98 -15.71 9.83 13.18
C THR A 98 -14.77 10.70 14.00
N LYS A 99 -15.10 11.99 14.10
CA LYS A 99 -14.48 12.95 15.03
C LYS A 99 -15.59 13.55 15.87
N GLN A 100 -15.59 13.30 17.17
CA GLN A 100 -16.49 13.97 18.12
C GLN A 100 -15.68 15.02 18.88
N GLY A 101 -15.58 16.22 18.30
CA GLY A 101 -14.77 17.31 18.84
C GLY A 101 -13.29 16.92 18.98
N ILE A 102 -12.67 17.33 20.08
CA ILE A 102 -11.29 16.97 20.46
C ILE A 102 -11.23 15.83 21.49
N LYS A 103 -12.35 15.15 21.77
CA LYS A 103 -12.44 14.13 22.83
C LYS A 103 -12.37 12.72 22.32
N TYR A 104 -12.80 12.46 21.09
CA TYR A 104 -12.86 11.11 20.56
C TYR A 104 -12.64 11.11 19.07
N PHE A 105 -11.76 10.23 18.61
CA PHE A 105 -11.57 9.96 17.19
C PHE A 105 -11.59 8.46 16.93
N ARG A 106 -12.22 8.08 15.82
CA ARG A 106 -12.19 6.72 15.29
C ARG A 106 -11.54 6.72 13.91
N LEU A 107 -10.47 5.96 13.77
CA LEU A 107 -9.79 5.71 12.51
C LEU A 107 -10.21 4.34 11.98
N LYS A 108 -10.66 4.31 10.74
CA LYS A 108 -10.82 3.09 9.96
C LYS A 108 -9.49 2.78 9.27
N MET A 109 -9.00 1.56 9.43
CA MET A 109 -7.79 1.07 8.79
C MET A 109 -8.15 -0.11 7.88
N ASP A 110 -7.99 0.06 6.58
CA ASP A 110 -8.14 -1.01 5.57
C ASP A 110 -6.74 -1.51 5.20
N ILE A 111 -6.39 -2.73 5.64
CA ILE A 111 -5.07 -3.32 5.44
C ILE A 111 -5.16 -4.39 4.36
N LYS A 112 -4.39 -4.18 3.28
CA LYS A 112 -4.25 -5.07 2.13
C LYS A 112 -2.86 -5.69 2.15
N LEU A 113 -2.77 -6.97 2.48
CA LEU A 113 -1.52 -7.71 2.45
C LEU A 113 -1.34 -8.36 1.09
N TYR A 114 -0.18 -8.14 0.47
CA TYR A 114 0.19 -8.68 -0.84
C TYR A 114 1.30 -9.74 -0.76
N GLU A 115 2.01 -9.79 0.36
CA GLU A 115 2.99 -10.82 0.70
C GLU A 115 2.53 -11.49 1.98
N CYS A 116 2.23 -12.79 1.90
CA CYS A 116 1.77 -13.63 3.00
C CYS A 116 2.56 -14.94 2.98
N TYR A 117 2.74 -15.54 4.15
CA TYR A 117 3.50 -16.79 4.37
C TYR A 117 2.65 -17.81 5.11
#